data_AF-A0A1F6AVM2-F1
#
_entry.id   AF-A0A1F6AVM2-F1
#
_cell.length_a   1.000
_cell.length_b   1.000
_cell.length_c   1.000
_cell.angle_alpha   90.00
_cell.angle_beta   90.00
_cell.angle_gamma   90.00
#
_symmetry.space_group_name_H-M   'P 1'
#
loop_
_entity.id
_entity.type
_entity.pdbx_description
1 polymer ?
#
loop_
_entity_poly.entity_id
_entity_poly.type
_entity_poly.pdbx_seq_one_letter_code
_entity_poly.pdbx_strand_id
1 'polypeptide(L)'
;MTNTTNTDVMVSADSPPSEETDATVLTSLESLIKEHIKTIDTNRKELKKVREMLASTLTNDETYKLHEEEAKKAAKVKAATKQELLKLAENRLLADKAQELTSQIKESDEALSEYLREYQRISGSNEFETDDGEVREIVYVAKLVKKSSWAR
;
A
#
# COMPACT_ATOMS: atom_id res chain seq x y z
N MET A 1 -21.73 55.97 -47.29
CA MET A 1 -22.38 57.15 -46.67
C MET A 1 -22.94 56.70 -45.32
N THR A 2 -22.45 57.34 -44.25
CA THR A 2 -23.04 57.54 -42.89
C THR A 2 -23.67 56.34 -42.16
N ASN A 3 -23.04 55.74 -41.15
CA ASN A 3 -22.77 56.18 -39.75
C ASN A 3 -23.95 55.99 -38.76
N THR A 4 -23.70 55.14 -37.76
CA THR A 4 -24.11 55.16 -36.33
C THR A 4 -25.58 55.22 -35.92
N THR A 5 -26.02 54.17 -35.19
CA THR A 5 -26.43 54.31 -33.77
C THR A 5 -26.13 53.04 -32.96
N ASN A 6 -25.33 53.24 -31.91
CA ASN A 6 -25.18 52.38 -30.73
C ASN A 6 -26.48 52.36 -29.92
N THR A 7 -26.83 51.21 -29.34
CA THR A 7 -27.26 51.16 -27.93
C THR A 7 -26.78 49.88 -27.28
N ASP A 8 -25.74 50.07 -26.47
CA ASP A 8 -25.33 49.32 -25.28
C ASP A 8 -26.47 48.65 -24.51
N VAL A 9 -26.38 47.33 -24.28
CA VAL A 9 -26.92 46.66 -23.09
C VAL A 9 -26.01 45.49 -22.69
N MET A 10 -25.22 45.76 -21.64
CA MET A 10 -24.82 44.86 -20.55
C MET A 10 -23.84 43.71 -20.80
N VAL A 11 -22.59 44.05 -20.50
CA VAL A 11 -21.62 43.18 -19.80
C VAL A 11 -22.14 42.85 -18.40
N SER A 12 -22.25 41.57 -18.06
CA SER A 12 -22.25 40.97 -16.70
C SER A 12 -22.35 39.45 -16.88
N ALA A 13 -21.55 38.55 -16.32
CA ALA A 13 -20.43 38.66 -15.39
C ALA A 13 -19.52 37.45 -15.66
N ASP A 14 -18.23 37.69 -15.80
CA ASP A 14 -17.20 36.69 -15.58
C ASP A 14 -17.22 36.40 -14.06
N SER A 15 -17.83 35.29 -13.66
CA SER A 15 -17.77 34.81 -12.28
C SER A 15 -16.39 34.21 -12.06
N PRO A 16 -15.62 34.64 -11.04
CA PRO A 16 -14.35 33.99 -10.73
C PRO A 16 -14.61 32.52 -10.36
N PRO A 17 -13.73 31.58 -10.74
CA PRO A 17 -13.81 30.21 -10.24
C PRO A 17 -13.74 30.27 -8.70
N SER A 18 -14.72 29.62 -8.07
CA SER A 18 -15.09 29.78 -6.68
C SER A 18 -14.08 29.16 -5.71
N GLU A 19 -13.09 29.95 -5.29
CA GLU A 19 -12.14 29.60 -4.22
C GLU A 19 -12.85 29.13 -2.92
N GLU A 20 -14.06 29.64 -2.65
CA GLU A 20 -14.88 29.19 -1.50
C GLU A 20 -15.39 27.74 -1.64
N THR A 21 -15.64 27.25 -2.85
CA THR A 21 -16.11 25.88 -3.08
C THR A 21 -15.00 24.88 -2.82
N ASP A 22 -13.78 25.16 -3.30
CA ASP A 22 -12.61 24.30 -3.10
C ASP A 22 -12.17 24.26 -1.63
N ALA A 23 -12.21 25.39 -0.93
CA ALA A 23 -11.95 25.45 0.52
C ALA A 23 -12.99 24.64 1.34
N THR A 24 -14.26 24.66 0.91
CA THR A 24 -15.33 23.89 1.56
C THR A 24 -15.17 22.38 1.31
N VAL A 25 -14.85 21.98 0.08
CA VAL A 25 -14.58 20.57 -0.28
C VAL A 25 -13.36 20.05 0.48
N LEU A 26 -12.29 20.83 0.57
CA LEU A 26 -11.08 20.46 1.31
C LEU A 26 -11.35 20.25 2.81
N THR A 27 -12.15 21.13 3.42
CA THR A 27 -12.54 21.02 4.84
C THR A 27 -13.43 19.80 5.10
N SER A 28 -14.35 19.50 4.17
CA SER A 28 -15.19 18.31 4.21
C SER A 28 -14.34 17.03 4.10
N LEU A 29 -13.41 16.99 3.15
CA LEU A 29 -12.49 15.88 2.96
C LEU A 29 -11.58 15.68 4.17
N GLU A 30 -11.05 16.76 4.76
CA GLU A 30 -10.24 16.69 5.97
C GLU A 30 -11.03 16.12 7.15
N SER A 31 -12.31 16.50 7.29
CA SER A 31 -13.20 15.97 8.33
C SER A 31 -13.47 14.47 8.15
N LEU A 32 -13.75 14.04 6.92
CA LEU A 32 -13.93 12.62 6.57
C LEU A 32 -12.64 11.81 6.82
N ILE A 33 -11.48 12.34 6.43
CA ILE A 33 -10.18 11.70 6.68
C ILE A 33 -9.96 11.54 8.19
N LYS A 34 -10.21 12.57 9.00
CA LYS A 34 -10.08 12.51 10.46
C LYS A 34 -11.04 11.50 11.09
N GLU A 35 -12.28 11.45 10.62
CA GLU A 35 -13.27 10.46 11.07
C GLU A 35 -12.82 9.03 10.75
N HIS A 36 -12.38 8.79 9.52
CA HIS A 36 -11.87 7.47 9.12
C HIS A 36 -10.61 7.08 9.90
N ILE A 37 -9.68 8.00 10.16
CA ILE A 37 -8.52 7.74 11.02
C ILE A 37 -8.97 7.31 12.42
N LYS A 38 -9.91 8.04 13.04
CA LYS A 38 -10.45 7.72 14.36
C LYS A 38 -11.14 6.36 14.39
N THR A 39 -11.93 6.06 13.36
CA THR A 39 -12.63 4.76 13.22
C THR A 39 -11.62 3.63 13.06
N ILE A 40 -10.60 3.79 12.21
CA ILE A 40 -9.53 2.81 12.02
C ILE A 40 -8.79 2.57 13.34
N ASP A 41 -8.44 3.61 14.07
CA ASP A 41 -7.73 3.49 15.34
C ASP A 41 -8.58 2.80 16.42
N THR A 42 -9.88 3.10 16.46
CA THR A 42 -10.83 2.43 17.35
C THR A 42 -10.95 0.95 17.00
N ASN A 43 -11.14 0.62 15.73
CA ASN A 43 -11.23 -0.76 15.23
C ASN A 43 -9.93 -1.54 15.48
N ARG A 44 -8.76 -0.90 15.33
CA ARG A 44 -7.46 -1.51 15.64
C ARG A 44 -7.34 -1.87 17.12
N LYS A 45 -7.78 -0.99 18.02
CA LYS A 45 -7.77 -1.25 19.47
C LYS A 45 -8.70 -2.41 19.83
N GLU A 46 -9.93 -2.38 19.32
CA GLU A 46 -10.90 -3.44 19.61
C GLU A 46 -10.46 -4.78 19.01
N LEU A 47 -9.95 -4.79 17.77
CA LEU A 47 -9.38 -5.98 17.15
C LEU A 47 -8.24 -6.58 17.99
N LYS A 48 -7.35 -5.73 18.54
CA LYS A 48 -6.28 -6.20 19.42
C LYS A 48 -6.85 -6.88 20.67
N LYS A 49 -7.82 -6.26 21.34
CA LYS A 49 -8.48 -6.81 22.53
C LYS A 49 -9.16 -8.15 22.23
N VAL A 50 -9.94 -8.23 21.16
CA VAL A 50 -10.62 -9.48 20.76
C VAL A 50 -9.61 -10.57 20.42
N ARG A 51 -8.50 -10.24 19.74
CA ARG A 51 -7.41 -11.20 19.48
C ARG A 51 -6.75 -11.71 20.75
N GLU A 52 -6.51 -10.84 21.74
CA GLU A 52 -5.94 -11.24 23.03
C GLU A 52 -6.90 -12.14 23.82
N MET A 53 -8.20 -11.83 23.81
CA MET A 53 -9.23 -12.69 24.42
C MET A 53 -9.29 -14.06 23.73
N LEU A 54 -9.32 -14.08 22.39
CA LEU A 54 -9.35 -15.32 21.62
C LEU A 54 -8.08 -16.16 21.87
N ALA A 55 -6.90 -15.52 21.84
CA ALA A 55 -5.64 -16.19 22.15
C ALA A 55 -5.69 -16.81 23.56
N SER A 56 -6.17 -16.06 24.56
CA SER A 56 -6.35 -16.57 25.92
C SER A 56 -7.25 -17.82 25.95
N THR A 57 -8.39 -17.80 25.27
CA THR A 57 -9.30 -18.97 25.21
C THR A 57 -8.62 -20.21 24.64
N LEU A 58 -7.89 -20.07 23.54
CA LEU A 58 -7.15 -21.17 22.92
C LEU A 58 -6.04 -21.67 23.85
N THR A 59 -5.24 -20.75 24.40
CA THR A 59 -4.14 -21.11 25.30
C THR A 59 -4.58 -21.63 26.66
N ASN A 60 -5.87 -21.63 26.99
CA ASN A 60 -6.39 -22.24 28.21
C ASN A 60 -6.96 -23.64 27.96
N ASP A 61 -7.36 -23.97 26.74
CA ASP A 61 -7.85 -25.28 26.35
C ASP A 61 -6.73 -26.34 26.39
N GLU A 62 -6.99 -27.46 27.04
CA GLU A 62 -5.99 -28.52 27.25
C GLU A 62 -5.67 -29.27 25.94
N THR A 63 -6.66 -29.49 25.09
CA THR A 63 -6.50 -30.17 23.80
C THR A 63 -5.66 -29.31 22.85
N TYR A 64 -5.96 -28.02 22.78
CA TYR A 64 -5.19 -27.05 22.01
C TYR A 64 -3.74 -26.98 22.48
N LYS A 65 -3.48 -26.91 23.79
CA LYS A 65 -2.12 -26.93 24.35
C LYS A 65 -1.34 -28.18 23.93
N LEU A 66 -1.96 -29.34 24.00
CA LEU A 66 -1.31 -30.60 23.62
C LEU A 66 -0.91 -30.59 22.15
N HIS A 67 -1.84 -30.23 21.26
CA HIS A 67 -1.57 -30.17 19.82
C HIS A 67 -0.57 -29.08 19.45
N GLU A 68 -0.61 -27.93 20.13
CA GLU A 68 0.37 -26.86 19.94
C GLU A 68 1.78 -27.32 20.34
N GLU A 69 1.93 -28.07 21.44
CA GLU A 69 3.23 -28.63 21.84
C GLU A 69 3.73 -29.72 20.88
N GLU A 70 2.83 -30.57 20.37
CA GLU A 70 3.16 -31.55 19.32
C GLU A 70 3.60 -30.85 18.02
N ALA A 71 2.87 -29.81 17.60
CA ALA A 71 3.21 -29.01 16.44
C ALA A 71 4.56 -28.30 16.59
N LYS A 72 4.85 -27.72 17.76
CA LYS A 72 6.16 -27.12 18.07
C LYS A 72 7.29 -28.15 18.00
N LYS A 73 7.09 -29.35 18.55
CA LYS A 73 8.09 -30.43 18.46
C LYS A 73 8.33 -30.83 17.01
N ALA A 74 7.27 -31.05 16.23
CA ALA A 74 7.38 -31.38 14.81
C ALA A 74 8.06 -30.25 14.01
N ALA A 75 7.73 -28.99 14.29
CA ALA A 75 8.36 -27.83 13.67
C ALA A 75 9.85 -27.72 13.98
N LYS A 76 10.26 -27.99 15.23
CA LYS A 76 11.69 -28.04 15.61
C LYS A 76 12.44 -29.14 14.86
N VAL A 77 11.88 -30.34 14.79
CA VAL A 77 12.48 -31.46 14.04
C VAL A 77 12.59 -31.10 12.56
N LYS A 78 11.51 -30.60 11.94
CA LYS A 78 11.51 -30.14 10.55
C LYS A 78 12.56 -29.06 10.29
N ALA A 79 12.69 -28.08 11.20
CA ALA A 79 13.66 -27.00 11.08
C ALA A 79 15.11 -27.52 11.19
N ALA A 80 15.39 -28.41 12.15
CA ALA A 80 16.69 -29.06 12.28
C ALA A 80 17.06 -29.87 11.03
N THR A 81 16.13 -30.70 10.54
CA THR A 81 16.33 -31.46 9.29
C THR A 81 16.59 -30.52 8.10
N LYS A 82 15.83 -29.43 7.98
CA LYS A 82 16.07 -28.42 6.94
C LYS A 82 17.48 -27.82 7.04
N GLN A 83 17.94 -27.50 8.24
CA GLN A 83 19.29 -26.97 8.45
C GLN A 83 20.37 -27.98 8.05
N GLU A 84 20.21 -29.25 8.40
CA GLU A 84 21.14 -30.30 7.98
C GLU A 84 21.16 -30.46 6.45
N LEU A 85 19.99 -30.45 5.80
CA LEU A 85 19.91 -30.52 4.34
C LEU A 85 20.58 -29.31 3.67
N LEU A 86 20.47 -28.11 4.24
CA LEU A 86 21.11 -26.91 3.71
C LEU A 86 22.64 -26.89 3.90
N LYS A 87 23.20 -27.74 4.76
CA LYS A 87 24.66 -27.92 4.85
C LYS A 87 25.22 -28.70 3.65
N LEU A 88 24.38 -29.47 2.95
CA LEU A 88 24.80 -30.16 1.73
C LEU A 88 25.17 -29.12 0.67
N ALA A 89 26.33 -29.31 0.03
CA ALA A 89 26.91 -28.31 -0.87
C ALA A 89 25.97 -27.91 -2.02
N GLU A 90 25.27 -28.88 -2.63
CA GLU A 90 24.29 -28.67 -3.69
C GLU A 90 23.10 -27.80 -3.24
N ASN A 91 22.58 -28.04 -2.03
CA ASN A 91 21.46 -27.28 -1.49
C ASN A 91 21.86 -25.88 -1.07
N ARG A 92 23.10 -25.71 -0.60
CA ARG A 92 23.64 -24.39 -0.28
C ARG A 92 23.77 -23.51 -1.52
N LEU A 93 24.28 -24.06 -2.63
CA LEU A 93 24.36 -23.33 -3.91
C LEU A 93 22.98 -22.91 -4.41
N LEU A 94 21.97 -23.78 -4.27
CA LEU A 94 20.59 -23.45 -4.61
C LEU A 94 20.01 -22.36 -3.70
N ALA A 95 20.27 -22.42 -2.39
CA ALA A 95 19.82 -21.42 -1.44
C ALA A 95 20.45 -20.05 -1.71
N ASP A 96 21.76 -20.02 -1.96
CA ASP A 96 22.48 -18.79 -2.31
C ASP A 96 21.94 -18.20 -3.62
N LYS A 97 21.69 -19.03 -4.63
CA LYS A 97 21.07 -18.59 -5.90
C LYS A 97 19.65 -18.07 -5.71
N ALA A 98 18.85 -18.70 -4.86
CA ALA A 98 17.50 -18.24 -4.56
C ALA A 98 17.52 -16.87 -3.84
N GLN A 99 18.45 -16.68 -2.90
CA GLN A 99 18.63 -15.41 -2.22
C GLN A 99 19.08 -14.30 -3.19
N GLU A 100 20.02 -14.62 -4.08
CA GLU A 100 20.50 -13.71 -5.13
C GLU A 100 19.35 -13.26 -6.05
N LEU A 101 18.59 -14.21 -6.61
CA LEU A 101 17.43 -13.89 -7.45
C LEU A 101 16.38 -13.07 -6.71
N THR A 102 16.19 -13.31 -5.41
CA THR A 102 15.27 -12.50 -4.59
C THR A 102 15.75 -11.05 -4.47
N SER A 103 17.06 -10.82 -4.31
CA SER A 103 17.62 -9.46 -4.28
C SER A 103 17.46 -8.78 -5.63
N GLN A 104 17.80 -9.47 -6.71
CA GLN A 104 17.70 -8.94 -8.08
C GLN A 104 16.27 -8.57 -8.45
N ILE A 105 15.28 -9.40 -8.08
CA ILE A 105 13.86 -9.09 -8.29
C ILE A 105 13.48 -7.81 -7.53
N LYS A 106 13.87 -7.71 -6.25
CA LYS A 106 13.55 -6.53 -5.45
C LYS A 106 14.15 -5.24 -6.02
N GLU A 107 15.42 -5.28 -6.42
CA GLU A 107 16.10 -4.14 -7.06
C GLU A 107 15.44 -3.77 -8.39
N SER A 108 15.03 -4.76 -9.18
CA SER A 108 14.33 -4.55 -10.46
C SER A 108 12.93 -3.97 -10.25
N ASP A 109 12.19 -4.42 -9.25
CA ASP A 109 10.86 -3.91 -8.91
C ASP A 109 10.92 -2.46 -8.41
N GLU A 110 11.94 -2.11 -7.61
CA GLU A 110 12.19 -0.74 -7.16
C GLU A 110 12.50 0.17 -8.36
N ALA A 111 13.41 -0.24 -9.23
CA ALA A 111 13.73 0.51 -10.46
C ALA A 111 12.51 0.64 -11.39
N LEU A 112 11.75 -0.44 -11.60
CA LEU A 112 10.53 -0.44 -12.39
C LEU A 112 9.51 0.56 -11.83
N SER A 113 9.32 0.59 -10.51
CA SER A 113 8.41 1.53 -9.86
C SER A 113 8.82 2.99 -10.10
N GLU A 114 10.12 3.29 -10.09
CA GLU A 114 10.64 4.62 -10.43
C GLU A 114 10.38 4.96 -11.91
N TYR A 115 10.65 4.02 -12.81
CA TYR A 115 10.42 4.21 -14.25
C TYR A 115 8.94 4.39 -14.59
N LEU A 116 8.04 3.61 -13.99
CA LEU A 116 6.60 3.75 -14.20
C LEU A 116 6.07 5.08 -13.67
N ARG A 117 6.66 5.63 -12.60
CA ARG A 117 6.31 6.95 -12.08
C ARG A 117 6.71 8.03 -13.06
N GLU A 118 7.91 7.94 -13.60
CA GLU A 118 8.42 8.89 -14.58
C GLU A 118 7.67 8.80 -15.90
N TYR A 119 7.35 7.57 -16.34
CA TYR A 119 6.52 7.33 -17.51
C TYR A 119 5.15 8.00 -17.36
N GLN A 120 4.44 7.75 -16.26
CA GLN A 120 3.15 8.38 -15.99
C GLN A 120 3.26 9.91 -15.94
N ARG A 121 4.35 10.45 -15.36
CA ARG A 121 4.61 11.90 -15.30
C ARG A 121 4.76 12.53 -16.69
N ILE A 122 5.40 11.83 -17.63
CA ILE A 122 5.68 12.34 -18.98
C ILE A 122 4.50 12.07 -19.94
N SER A 123 3.98 10.84 -19.95
CA SER A 123 2.95 10.42 -20.90
C SER A 123 1.53 10.79 -20.45
N GLY A 124 1.31 10.98 -19.15
CA GLY A 124 -0.02 11.11 -18.56
C GLY A 124 -0.84 9.81 -18.57
N SER A 125 -0.28 8.70 -19.07
CA SER A 125 -0.95 7.41 -19.17
C SER A 125 -0.70 6.57 -17.92
N ASN A 126 -1.76 5.91 -17.45
CA ASN A 126 -1.68 4.87 -16.42
C ASN A 126 -1.63 3.47 -17.04
N GLU A 127 -1.52 3.36 -18.36
CA GLU A 127 -1.48 2.10 -19.07
C GLU A 127 -0.12 1.94 -19.76
N PHE A 128 0.43 0.73 -19.68
CA PHE A 128 1.70 0.35 -20.28
C PHE A 128 1.51 -0.96 -21.07
N GLU A 129 1.90 -0.94 -22.34
CA GLU A 129 1.90 -2.12 -23.20
C GLU A 129 3.22 -2.87 -23.06
N THR A 130 3.17 -4.15 -22.74
CA THR A 130 4.32 -5.04 -22.63
C THR A 130 4.72 -5.62 -24.00
N ASP A 131 5.90 -6.23 -24.06
CA ASP A 131 6.48 -6.79 -25.27
C ASP A 131 5.71 -7.99 -25.85
N ASP A 132 4.89 -8.64 -25.03
CA ASP A 132 3.93 -9.67 -25.40
C ASP A 132 2.58 -9.10 -25.92
N GLY A 133 2.43 -7.78 -25.95
CA GLY A 133 1.21 -7.10 -26.39
C GLY A 133 0.11 -7.02 -25.32
N GLU A 134 0.39 -7.39 -24.06
CA GLU A 134 -0.54 -7.16 -22.96
C GLU A 134 -0.51 -5.70 -22.52
N VAL A 135 -1.69 -5.10 -22.26
CA VAL A 135 -1.77 -3.77 -21.64
C VAL A 135 -2.01 -3.94 -20.14
N ARG A 136 -1.16 -3.30 -19.34
CA ARG A 136 -1.20 -3.35 -17.87
C ARG A 136 -1.43 -1.96 -17.28
N GLU A 137 -2.17 -1.90 -16.18
CA GLU A 137 -2.44 -0.66 -15.44
C GLU A 137 -1.38 -0.40 -14.36
N ILE A 138 -0.93 0.84 -14.27
CA ILE A 138 -0.03 1.36 -13.25
C ILE A 138 -0.85 1.74 -12.01
N VAL A 139 -0.68 0.99 -10.91
CA VAL A 139 -1.42 1.20 -9.66
C VAL A 139 -0.51 1.69 -8.52
N TYR A 140 -0.81 2.88 -7.97
CA TYR A 140 -0.17 3.38 -6.75
C TYR A 140 -1.09 3.28 -5.54
N VAL A 141 -0.58 2.68 -4.46
CA VAL A 141 -1.33 2.59 -3.20
C VAL A 141 -0.83 3.64 -2.21
N ALA A 142 -1.58 4.73 -2.06
CA ALA A 142 -1.33 5.71 -1.00
C ALA A 142 -1.64 5.13 0.38
N LYS A 143 -0.75 5.32 1.36
CA LYS A 143 -0.94 4.88 2.74
C LYS A 143 -0.50 5.97 3.72
N LEU A 144 -1.32 6.23 4.73
CA LEU A 144 -0.90 7.04 5.88
C LEU A 144 -0.07 6.18 6.83
N VAL A 145 1.19 6.57 7.03
CA VAL A 145 2.09 5.96 8.01
C VAL A 145 2.35 6.95 9.15
N LYS A 146 2.50 6.44 10.38
CA LYS A 146 2.88 7.30 11.52
C LYS A 146 4.21 7.96 11.20
N LYS A 147 4.32 9.28 11.41
CA LYS A 147 5.61 9.98 11.37
C LYS A 147 6.49 9.39 12.47
N SER A 148 7.39 8.50 12.09
CA SER A 148 8.37 7.92 13.00
C SER A 148 9.42 9.00 13.31
N SER A 149 9.75 9.16 14.58
CA SER A 149 10.64 10.22 15.11
C SER A 149 12.13 10.01 14.75
N TRP A 150 12.43 9.50 13.55
CA TRP A 150 13.80 9.34 13.03
C TRP A 150 14.09 10.30 11.87
N ALA A 151 13.40 11.43 11.77
CA ALA A 151 14.02 12.56 11.10
C ALA A 151 15.07 13.11 12.08
N ARG A 152 16.34 13.01 11.69
CA ARG A 152 17.54 13.40 12.45
C ARG A 152 17.39 14.71 13.23
#